data_AF-A0A6A4PMP3-F1
#
_entry.id   AF-A0A6A4PMP3-F1
#
_cell.length_a   1.000
_cell.length_b   1.000
_cell.length_c   1.000
_cell.angle_alpha   90.00
_cell.angle_beta   90.00
_cell.angle_gamma   90.00
#
_symmetry.space_group_name_H-M   'P 1'
#
loop_
_entity.id
_entity.type
_entity.pdbx_description
1 polymer ?
#
loop_
_entity_poly.entity_id
_entity_poly.type
_entity_poly.pdbx_seq_one_letter_code
_entity_poly.pdbx_strand_id
1 'polypeptide(L)'
;MEMEAVVKNMARDHGIKIKNAVDLRALAEQLDLARYDLNKVAITVLRKHVDVVRPEKKVEWYDDYWKRWSRKLTTEKVRFATVDAYLCLLVGSGMYDVTVHGDDEAKAKKKNMEKAKKTKK
;
A
#
# COMPACT_ATOMS: atom_id res chain seq x y z
N MET A 1 -8.67 6.83 6.68
CA MET A 1 -9.73 5.81 6.75
C MET A 1 -9.13 4.67 7.55
N GLU A 2 -9.72 4.31 8.69
CA GLU A 2 -9.19 3.24 9.53
C GLU A 2 -9.64 1.88 8.98
N MET A 3 -8.70 0.98 8.70
CA MET A 3 -8.98 -0.31 8.06
C MET A 3 -9.98 -1.14 8.87
N GLU A 4 -9.94 -1.05 10.20
CA GLU A 4 -10.90 -1.73 11.08
C GLU A 4 -12.35 -1.31 10.84
N ALA A 5 -12.59 -0.01 10.63
CA ALA A 5 -13.93 0.49 10.35
C ALA A 5 -14.45 -0.04 9.00
N VAL A 6 -13.57 -0.15 8.00
CA VAL A 6 -13.90 -0.71 6.69
C VAL A 6 -14.26 -2.19 6.80
N VAL A 7 -13.46 -2.98 7.54
CA VAL A 7 -13.72 -4.41 7.76
C VAL A 7 -15.06 -4.61 8.49
N LYS A 8 -15.34 -3.81 9.52
CA LYS A 8 -16.62 -3.84 10.25
C LYS A 8 -17.81 -3.53 9.33
N ASN A 9 -17.69 -2.49 8.49
CA ASN A 9 -18.75 -2.15 7.54
C ASN A 9 -18.96 -3.25 6.49
N MET A 10 -17.89 -3.86 5.95
CA MET A 10 -18.02 -4.99 5.02
C MET A 10 -18.72 -6.20 5.63
N ALA A 11 -18.42 -6.50 6.90
CA ALA A 11 -19.09 -7.60 7.60
C ALA A 11 -20.58 -7.31 7.84
N ARG A 12 -20.91 -6.08 8.27
CA ARG A 12 -22.29 -5.66 8.54
C ARG A 12 -23.14 -5.56 7.27
N ASP A 13 -22.62 -4.88 6.25
CA ASP A 13 -23.40 -4.46 5.08
C ASP A 13 -23.41 -5.52 3.98
N HIS A 14 -22.39 -6.38 3.94
CA HIS A 14 -22.19 -7.37 2.86
C HIS A 14 -21.95 -8.79 3.36
N GLY A 15 -21.85 -9.02 4.68
CA GLY A 15 -21.55 -10.35 5.23
C GLY A 15 -20.12 -10.83 4.96
N ILE A 16 -19.24 -9.94 4.48
CA ILE A 16 -17.86 -10.29 4.09
C ILE A 16 -16.93 -10.15 5.29
N LYS A 17 -16.27 -11.25 5.68
CA LYS A 17 -15.27 -11.26 6.77
C LYS A 17 -13.86 -11.26 6.22
N ILE A 18 -13.07 -10.24 6.56
CA ILE A 18 -11.64 -10.16 6.24
C ILE A 18 -10.84 -10.59 7.47
N LYS A 19 -10.13 -11.72 7.39
CA LYS A 19 -9.40 -12.30 8.54
C LYS A 19 -7.99 -11.69 8.72
N ASN A 20 -7.25 -11.50 7.63
CA ASN A 20 -5.85 -11.07 7.65
C ASN A 20 -5.70 -9.71 6.97
N ALA A 21 -6.49 -8.72 7.42
CA ALA A 21 -6.37 -7.36 6.90
C ALA A 21 -5.03 -6.76 7.36
N VAL A 22 -4.26 -6.22 6.43
CA VAL A 22 -3.03 -5.50 6.71
C VAL A 22 -3.23 -4.05 6.29
N ASP A 23 -3.03 -3.13 7.23
CA ASP A 23 -3.07 -1.70 6.93
C ASP A 23 -1.69 -1.22 6.46
N LEU A 24 -1.60 -0.86 5.17
CA LEU A 24 -0.38 -0.33 4.58
C LEU A 24 0.06 0.99 5.23
N ARG A 25 -0.85 1.76 5.81
CA ARG A 25 -0.52 2.98 6.55
C ARG A 25 0.22 2.66 7.84
N ALA A 26 -0.24 1.66 8.57
CA ALA A 26 0.44 1.20 9.78
C ALA A 26 1.83 0.62 9.44
N LEU A 27 1.96 -0.10 8.32
CA LEU A 27 3.26 -0.55 7.82
C LEU A 27 4.16 0.63 7.39
N ALA A 28 3.59 1.65 6.75
CA ALA A 28 4.32 2.85 6.38
C ALA A 28 4.84 3.60 7.62
N GLU A 29 4.06 3.64 8.71
CA GLU A 29 4.49 4.22 9.99
C GLU A 29 5.73 3.53 10.57
N GLN A 30 5.80 2.21 10.51
CA GLN A 30 6.97 1.44 10.96
C GLN A 30 8.24 1.75 10.15
N LEU A 31 8.07 2.17 8.90
CA LEU A 31 9.16 2.53 7.98
C LEU A 31 9.45 4.04 7.96
N ASP A 32 8.87 4.83 8.88
CA ASP A 32 8.94 6.30 8.93
C ASP A 32 8.43 7.00 7.64
N LEU A 33 7.50 6.34 6.95
CA LEU A 33 6.85 6.82 5.72
C LEU A 33 5.42 7.34 5.96
N ALA A 34 5.00 7.48 7.22
CA ALA A 34 3.64 7.90 7.59
C ALA A 34 3.24 9.26 6.98
N ARG A 35 4.23 10.13 6.78
CA ARG A 35 4.05 11.49 6.25
C ARG A 35 3.93 11.51 4.72
N TYR A 36 4.20 10.40 4.06
CA TYR A 36 4.22 10.32 2.60
C TYR A 36 2.83 9.97 2.08
N ASP A 37 2.45 10.61 0.97
CA ASP A 37 1.32 10.15 0.18
C ASP A 37 1.63 8.79 -0.47
N LEU A 38 0.59 8.12 -0.97
CA LEU A 38 0.73 6.77 -1.55
C LEU A 38 1.73 6.73 -2.72
N ASN A 39 1.86 7.81 -3.50
CA ASN A 39 2.81 7.84 -4.61
C ASN A 39 4.26 7.91 -4.09
N LYS A 40 4.52 8.77 -3.11
CA LYS A 40 5.83 8.87 -2.44
C LYS A 40 6.20 7.58 -1.73
N VAL A 41 5.25 6.93 -1.06
CA VAL A 41 5.45 5.58 -0.49
C VAL A 41 5.83 4.60 -1.60
N ALA A 42 5.10 4.59 -2.72
CA ALA A 42 5.40 3.69 -3.84
C ALA A 42 6.80 3.90 -4.42
N ILE A 43 7.22 5.14 -4.66
CA ILE A 43 8.57 5.45 -5.15
C ILE A 43 9.63 4.96 -4.15
N THR A 44 9.39 5.16 -2.85
CA THR A 44 10.35 4.82 -1.79
C THR A 44 10.49 3.31 -1.59
N VAL A 45 9.36 2.61 -1.50
CA VAL A 45 9.32 1.16 -1.27
C VAL A 45 9.78 0.39 -2.51
N LEU A 46 9.31 0.77 -3.69
CA LEU A 46 9.58 0.02 -4.92
C LEU A 46 10.95 0.37 -5.52
N ARG A 47 11.57 1.49 -5.10
CA ARG A 47 12.85 2.01 -5.61
C ARG A 47 12.91 2.09 -7.15
N LYS A 48 11.75 2.20 -7.77
CA LYS A 48 11.54 2.29 -9.22
C LYS A 48 10.74 3.56 -9.49
N HIS A 49 10.97 4.17 -10.64
CA HIS A 49 10.05 5.18 -11.14
C HIS A 49 8.71 4.50 -11.45
N VAL A 50 7.72 4.75 -10.61
CA VAL A 50 6.34 4.36 -10.86
C VAL A 50 5.64 5.60 -11.40
N ASP A 51 5.38 5.61 -12.70
CA ASP A 51 4.59 6.67 -13.31
C ASP A 51 3.10 6.33 -13.15
N VAL A 52 2.45 6.99 -12.19
CA VAL A 52 1.05 6.75 -11.86
C VAL A 52 0.22 7.82 -12.54
N VAL A 53 -0.42 7.48 -13.65
CA VAL A 53 -1.37 8.37 -14.32
C VAL A 53 -2.63 8.48 -13.48
N ARG A 54 -2.85 9.66 -12.92
CA ARG A 54 -4.04 10.02 -12.14
C ARG A 54 -4.91 10.98 -12.95
N PRO A 55 -6.23 11.01 -12.71
CA PRO A 55 -7.07 11.97 -13.40
C PRO A 55 -6.77 13.38 -12.86
N GLU A 56 -6.77 14.38 -13.74
CA GLU A 56 -6.57 15.78 -13.34
C GLU A 56 -7.67 16.27 -12.38
N LYS A 57 -8.89 15.75 -12.57
CA LYS A 57 -10.03 16.00 -11.68
C LYS A 57 -10.42 14.71 -10.98
N LYS A 58 -10.81 14.83 -9.71
CA LYS A 58 -11.29 13.68 -8.93
C LYS A 58 -12.48 13.04 -9.65
N VAL A 59 -12.34 11.76 -9.99
CA VAL A 59 -13.43 10.97 -10.59
C VAL A 59 -14.33 10.49 -9.48
N GLU A 60 -15.48 11.12 -9.32
CA GLU A 60 -16.45 10.71 -8.31
C GLU A 60 -17.23 9.49 -8.78
N TRP A 61 -17.25 8.46 -7.93
CA TRP A 61 -18.04 7.25 -8.19
C TRP A 61 -19.53 7.55 -8.21
N TYR A 62 -19.97 8.38 -7.26
CA TYR A 62 -21.34 8.85 -7.12
C TYR A 62 -21.33 10.35 -7.34
N ASP A 63 -21.79 10.77 -8.50
CA ASP A 63 -21.96 12.18 -8.81
C ASP A 63 -23.24 12.62 -8.09
N ASP A 64 -23.17 13.65 -7.25
CA ASP A 64 -24.29 14.36 -6.60
C ASP A 64 -25.27 13.52 -5.72
N TYR A 65 -25.79 14.13 -4.64
CA TYR A 65 -26.68 13.44 -3.67
C TYR A 65 -27.94 12.86 -4.34
N TRP A 66 -28.38 13.49 -5.44
CA TRP A 66 -29.54 13.13 -6.25
C TRP A 66 -29.27 12.06 -7.32
N LYS A 67 -28.01 11.89 -7.72
CA LYS A 67 -27.57 10.94 -8.76
C LYS A 67 -26.74 9.80 -8.17
N ARG A 68 -26.87 9.54 -6.86
CA ARG A 68 -26.33 8.34 -6.16
C ARG A 68 -26.59 7.01 -6.89
N TRP A 69 -27.61 6.95 -7.74
CA TRP A 69 -27.97 5.78 -8.55
C TRP A 69 -27.65 5.91 -10.04
N SER A 70 -26.85 6.89 -10.46
CA SER A 70 -26.33 6.98 -11.83
C SER A 70 -25.42 5.78 -12.08
N ARG A 71 -26.02 4.71 -12.63
CA ARG A 71 -25.38 3.42 -12.94
C ARG A 71 -24.40 3.48 -14.11
N LYS A 72 -24.14 4.67 -14.69
CA LYS A 72 -23.23 4.78 -15.83
C LYS A 72 -21.78 4.66 -15.37
N LEU A 73 -21.26 3.46 -15.53
CA LEU A 73 -19.84 3.13 -15.38
C LEU A 73 -19.10 3.66 -16.61
N THR A 74 -18.43 4.82 -16.47
CA THR A 74 -17.64 5.41 -17.56
C THR A 74 -16.27 4.75 -17.65
N THR A 75 -15.64 4.81 -18.83
CA THR A 75 -14.27 4.31 -19.03
C THR A 75 -13.28 4.95 -18.06
N GLU A 76 -13.44 6.24 -17.74
CA GLU A 76 -12.61 6.91 -16.72
C GLU A 76 -12.82 6.33 -15.32
N LYS A 77 -14.07 6.09 -14.90
CA LYS A 77 -14.36 5.45 -13.61
C LYS A 77 -13.66 4.11 -13.50
N VAL A 78 -13.75 3.27 -14.54
CA VAL A 78 -13.06 1.97 -14.57
C VAL A 78 -11.55 2.15 -14.50
N ARG A 79 -11.00 3.05 -15.33
CA ARG A 79 -9.56 3.26 -15.44
C ARG A 79 -8.93 3.72 -14.13
N PHE A 80 -9.57 4.64 -13.42
CA PHE A 80 -9.01 5.25 -12.21
C PHE A 80 -9.41 4.53 -10.92
N ALA A 81 -10.50 3.75 -10.93
CA ALA A 81 -10.91 2.88 -9.82
C ALA A 81 -9.80 1.92 -9.35
N THR A 82 -9.04 1.40 -10.30
CA THR A 82 -8.08 0.32 -10.04
C THR A 82 -6.70 0.84 -9.72
N VAL A 83 -6.40 2.12 -9.98
CA VAL A 83 -5.04 2.68 -9.84
C VAL A 83 -4.55 2.58 -8.40
N ASP A 84 -5.34 3.05 -7.45
CA ASP A 84 -4.95 3.00 -6.03
C ASP A 84 -4.88 1.57 -5.50
N ALA A 85 -5.83 0.70 -5.90
CA ALA A 85 -5.82 -0.70 -5.51
C ALA A 85 -4.57 -1.43 -6.02
N TYR A 86 -4.20 -1.20 -7.28
CA TYR A 86 -3.00 -1.76 -7.88
C TYR A 86 -1.72 -1.21 -7.23
N LEU A 87 -1.68 0.09 -6.95
CA LEU A 87 -0.53 0.70 -6.28
C LEU A 87 -0.36 0.15 -4.86
N CYS A 88 -1.45 0.00 -4.12
CA CYS A 88 -1.45 -0.66 -2.80
C CYS A 88 -0.95 -2.11 -2.88
N LEU A 89 -1.35 -2.87 -3.91
CA LEU A 89 -0.85 -4.23 -4.10
C LEU A 89 0.67 -4.26 -4.30
N LEU A 90 1.20 -3.39 -5.17
CA LEU A 90 2.64 -3.31 -5.43
C LEU A 90 3.41 -2.89 -4.17
N VAL A 91 2.96 -1.83 -3.51
CA VAL A 91 3.57 -1.32 -2.27
C VAL A 91 3.53 -2.38 -1.18
N GLY A 92 2.39 -3.02 -0.96
CA GLY A 92 2.24 -4.08 0.04
C GLY A 92 3.18 -5.24 -0.23
N SER A 93 3.32 -5.65 -1.49
CA SER A 93 4.27 -6.70 -1.88
C SER A 93 5.71 -6.28 -1.60
N GLY A 94 6.11 -5.06 -1.98
CA GLY A 94 7.46 -4.56 -1.71
C GLY A 94 7.77 -4.38 -0.22
N MET A 95 6.79 -3.92 0.57
CA MET A 95 6.91 -3.82 2.03
C MET A 95 7.03 -5.21 2.68
N TYR A 96 6.28 -6.19 2.19
CA TYR A 96 6.39 -7.57 2.66
C TYR A 96 7.78 -8.13 2.38
N ASP A 97 8.33 -7.92 1.18
CA ASP A 97 9.69 -8.36 0.86
C ASP A 97 10.74 -7.70 1.77
N VAL A 98 10.63 -6.39 2.03
CA VAL A 98 11.55 -5.68 2.93
C VAL A 98 11.45 -6.16 4.38
N THR A 99 10.23 -6.42 4.87
CA THR A 99 10.00 -6.85 6.26
C THR A 99 10.34 -8.31 6.50
N VAL A 100 10.17 -9.18 5.49
CA VAL A 100 10.48 -10.62 5.60
C VAL A 100 11.94 -10.93 5.25
N HIS A 101 12.53 -10.27 4.24
CA HIS A 101 13.91 -10.55 3.80
C HIS A 101 14.96 -9.55 4.30
N GLY A 102 14.57 -8.36 4.76
CA GLY A 102 15.52 -7.36 5.30
C GLY A 102 16.27 -7.86 6.54
N ASP A 103 15.65 -8.77 7.27
CA ASP A 103 16.21 -9.44 8.45
C ASP A 103 17.41 -10.34 8.08
N ASP A 104 17.37 -10.99 6.91
CA ASP A 104 18.42 -11.90 6.45
C ASP A 104 19.64 -11.14 5.93
N GLU A 105 19.44 -10.04 5.21
CA GLU A 105 20.54 -9.16 4.78
C GLU A 105 21.21 -8.45 5.98
N ALA A 106 20.43 -8.01 6.96
CA ALA A 106 20.96 -7.42 8.19
C ALA A 106 21.77 -8.44 9.01
N LYS A 107 21.27 -9.67 9.14
CA LYS A 107 21.99 -10.79 9.80
C LYS A 107 23.25 -11.17 9.03
N ALA A 108 23.22 -11.16 7.69
CA ALA A 108 24.39 -11.45 6.85
C ALA A 108 25.47 -10.35 6.98
N LYS A 109 25.08 -9.07 6.96
CA LYS A 109 26.01 -7.94 7.19
C LYS A 109 26.63 -8.00 8.59
N LYS A 110 25.84 -8.32 9.62
CA LYS A 110 26.34 -8.47 11.01
C LYS A 110 27.34 -9.62 11.15
N LYS A 111 27.06 -10.79 10.54
CA LYS A 111 27.98 -11.94 10.47
C LYS A 111 29.30 -11.59 9.76
N ASN A 112 29.24 -10.86 8.65
CA ASN A 112 30.45 -10.47 7.91
C ASN A 112 31.30 -9.46 8.70
N MET A 113 30.67 -8.55 9.44
CA MET A 113 31.37 -7.57 10.28
C MET A 113 32.04 -8.24 11.50
N GLU A 114 31.42 -9.26 12.10
CA GLU A 114 32.04 -10.07 13.17
C GLU A 114 33.19 -10.95 12.68
N LYS A 115 33.06 -11.55 11.48
CA LYS A 115 34.17 -12.29 10.86
C LYS A 115 35.35 -11.37 10.58
N ALA A 116 35.13 -10.18 10.03
CA ALA A 116 36.19 -9.20 9.75
C ALA A 116 36.92 -8.69 11.01
N LYS A 117 36.25 -8.68 12.17
CA LYS A 117 36.86 -8.35 13.47
C LYS A 117 37.69 -9.49 14.06
N LYS A 118 37.37 -10.76 13.76
CA LYS A 118 38.14 -11.93 14.23
C LYS A 118 39.42 -12.16 13.43
N THR A 119 39.48 -11.76 12.17
CA THR A 119 40.68 -11.93 11.31
C THR A 119 41.76 -10.86 11.51
N LYS A 120 41.48 -9.82 12.31
CA LYS A 120 42.40 -8.70 12.60
C LYS A 120 43.11 -8.82 13.96
N LYS A 121 43.06 -9.98 14.62
CA LYS A 121 43.69 -10.22 15.92
C LYS A 121 44.71 -11.32 15.84
#